data_AF-A0A6I8LS55-F1
#
_entry.id   AF-A0A6I8LS55-F1
#
_cell.length_a   1.000
_cell.length_b   1.000
_cell.length_c   1.000
_cell.angle_alpha   90.00
_cell.angle_beta   90.00
_cell.angle_gamma   90.00
#
_symmetry.space_group_name_H-M   'P 1'
#
loop_
_entity.id
_entity.type
_entity.pdbx_description
1 polymer ?
#
loop_
_entity_poly.entity_id
_entity_poly.type
_entity_poly.pdbx_seq_one_letter_code
_entity_poly.pdbx_strand_id
1 'polypeptide(L)'
;MSIGIESLSVFEQFDSTNDQAVGLITDPIRRESVLNRLSAGMDESLAQEARLHGWRVQALFEAMATHLRHVSIVKQEDVGSYHFDDINGSVKPPDFRIVTDKREQLLVEVKNVAPKYKEKSQKIRASDLDQEKRYADLTSSRLLYAHYWSHINIWTLIDPAVLQREGRDYALDFPTAMKANELFILGDLLISLRPPITATFVVDGGQFLNGIAQATLTDWWMSSGDQVIRNELERTILWKFYSLHKPGWTTDCKVENDTMGRIREARLVQTPLESQVCDRGFAQVAWLSRIFSAAYNEATITSDGQVKKFRHQPEGWLSAIMAHDLGEIEFAGTRLRPSLGPAAR
;
A
#
# COMPACT_ATOMS: atom_id res chain seq x y z
N MET A 1 -21.81 11.95 -4.04
CA MET A 1 -23.07 11.46 -3.46
C MET A 1 -23.69 12.55 -2.60
N SER A 2 -25.01 12.56 -2.43
CA SER A 2 -25.68 13.51 -1.52
C SER A 2 -25.59 12.98 -0.09
N ILE A 3 -25.09 13.80 0.83
CA ILE A 3 -25.01 13.49 2.28
C ILE A 3 -26.36 13.01 2.83
N GLY A 4 -27.47 13.52 2.29
CA GLY A 4 -28.81 13.12 2.72
C GLY A 4 -29.12 11.65 2.46
N ILE A 5 -28.66 11.07 1.34
CA ILE A 5 -28.91 9.66 1.01
C ILE A 5 -28.07 8.74 1.89
N GLU A 6 -26.79 9.08 2.09
CA GLU A 6 -25.89 8.31 2.97
C GLU A 6 -26.39 8.33 4.42
N SER A 7 -26.91 9.48 4.87
CA SER A 7 -27.48 9.63 6.22
C SER A 7 -28.71 8.74 6.44
N LEU A 8 -29.52 8.50 5.41
CA LEU A 8 -30.66 7.59 5.49
C LEU A 8 -30.22 6.12 5.57
N SER A 9 -29.16 5.74 4.86
CA SER A 9 -28.59 4.38 4.96
C SER A 9 -28.00 4.10 6.35
N VAL A 10 -27.28 5.08 6.92
CA VAL A 10 -26.80 4.98 8.31
C VAL A 10 -27.99 4.90 9.27
N PHE A 11 -29.02 5.72 9.06
CA PHE A 11 -30.21 5.65 9.90
C PHE A 11 -30.83 4.25 9.87
N GLU A 12 -31.08 3.69 8.68
CA GLU A 12 -31.65 2.35 8.49
C GLU A 12 -30.86 1.25 9.22
N GLN A 13 -29.52 1.31 9.19
CA GLN A 13 -28.66 0.29 9.81
C GLN A 13 -28.68 0.30 11.35
N PHE A 14 -28.84 1.47 11.96
CA PHE A 14 -28.75 1.64 13.43
C PHE A 14 -30.11 1.81 14.10
N ASP A 15 -31.15 2.07 13.32
CA ASP A 15 -32.53 2.12 13.77
C ASP A 15 -32.97 0.72 14.21
N SER A 16 -33.51 0.65 15.42
CA SER A 16 -33.76 -0.64 16.06
C SER A 16 -35.06 -1.23 15.55
N THR A 17 -35.01 -2.43 14.98
CA THR A 17 -36.20 -3.27 14.75
C THR A 17 -36.61 -4.01 16.02
N ASN A 18 -36.44 -3.41 17.21
CA ASN A 18 -37.15 -3.96 18.36
C ASN A 18 -38.62 -3.67 18.07
N ASP A 19 -39.42 -4.70 17.79
CA ASP A 19 -40.83 -4.64 17.34
C ASP A 19 -41.76 -3.81 18.26
N GLN A 20 -41.24 -3.28 19.36
CA GLN A 20 -41.92 -2.36 20.28
C GLN A 20 -41.67 -0.87 19.98
N ALA A 21 -40.83 -0.50 19.01
CA ALA A 21 -40.63 0.88 18.57
C ALA A 21 -41.83 1.34 17.71
N VAL A 22 -42.97 1.58 18.35
CA VAL A 22 -44.21 2.04 17.71
C VAL A 22 -44.13 3.56 17.48
N GLY A 23 -43.55 3.99 16.35
CA GLY A 23 -43.47 5.40 15.98
C GLY A 23 -43.06 5.63 14.52
N LEU A 24 -43.34 6.80 13.96
CA LEU A 24 -42.93 7.15 12.59
C LEU A 24 -41.39 7.29 12.50
N ILE A 25 -40.80 6.98 11.34
CA ILE A 25 -39.36 7.17 11.10
C ILE A 25 -38.91 8.64 11.27
N THR A 26 -39.86 9.57 11.14
CA THR A 26 -39.66 11.00 11.34
C THR A 26 -39.68 11.42 12.81
N ASP A 27 -39.90 10.50 13.75
CA ASP A 27 -39.90 10.78 15.19
C ASP A 27 -38.49 11.23 15.64
N PRO A 28 -38.35 12.44 16.22
CA PRO A 28 -37.08 12.93 16.74
C PRO A 28 -36.40 11.98 17.74
N ILE A 29 -37.17 11.24 18.55
CA ILE A 29 -36.64 10.31 19.55
C ILE A 29 -35.90 9.14 18.88
N ARG A 30 -36.40 8.64 17.75
CA ARG A 30 -35.72 7.58 16.97
C ARG A 30 -34.40 8.09 16.40
N ARG A 31 -34.40 9.32 15.87
CA ARG A 31 -33.18 9.98 15.37
C ARG A 31 -32.13 10.10 16.48
N GLU A 32 -32.53 10.52 17.67
CA GLU A 32 -31.63 10.64 18.81
C GLU A 32 -31.08 9.28 19.26
N SER A 33 -31.91 8.24 19.29
CA SER A 33 -31.47 6.87 19.63
C SER A 33 -30.40 6.35 18.67
N VAL A 34 -30.61 6.55 17.36
CA VAL A 34 -29.64 6.21 16.31
C VAL A 34 -28.31 6.94 16.53
N LEU A 35 -28.35 8.25 16.78
CA LEU A 35 -27.14 9.04 17.02
C LEU A 35 -26.38 8.58 18.26
N ASN A 36 -27.08 8.25 19.35
CA ASN A 36 -26.46 7.75 20.57
C ASN A 36 -25.78 6.39 20.37
N ARG A 37 -26.41 5.48 19.61
CA ARG A 37 -25.81 4.17 19.27
C ARG A 37 -24.59 4.32 18.38
N LEU A 38 -24.69 5.19 17.37
CA LEU A 38 -23.57 5.51 16.50
C LEU A 38 -22.40 6.07 17.32
N SER A 39 -22.65 7.01 18.24
CA SER A 39 -21.64 7.56 19.13
C SER A 39 -20.96 6.48 19.97
N ALA A 40 -21.74 5.63 20.64
CA ALA A 40 -21.20 4.55 21.47
C ALA A 40 -20.36 3.55 20.66
N GLY A 41 -20.82 3.17 19.47
CA GLY A 41 -20.08 2.28 18.57
C GLY A 41 -18.80 2.90 18.01
N MET A 42 -18.81 4.22 17.76
CA MET A 42 -17.61 4.97 17.39
C MET A 42 -16.60 4.99 18.55
N ASP A 43 -17.04 5.30 19.77
CA ASP A 43 -16.16 5.32 20.95
C ASP A 43 -15.49 3.95 21.17
N GLU A 44 -16.26 2.87 21.07
CA GLU A 44 -15.72 1.51 21.17
C GLU A 44 -14.70 1.20 20.07
N SER A 45 -15.02 1.58 18.83
CA SER A 45 -14.16 1.28 17.68
C SER A 45 -12.88 2.11 17.67
N LEU A 46 -12.95 3.38 18.06
CA LEU A 46 -11.82 4.30 18.18
C LEU A 46 -10.88 3.92 19.32
N ALA A 47 -11.38 3.26 20.36
CA ALA A 47 -10.55 2.72 21.44
C ALA A 47 -9.72 1.48 21.03
N GLN A 48 -10.02 0.84 19.88
CA GLN A 48 -9.37 -0.40 19.44
C GLN A 48 -8.32 -0.16 18.35
N GLU A 49 -7.06 0.03 18.76
CA GLU A 49 -5.93 0.31 17.85
C GLU A 49 -5.79 -0.73 16.71
N ALA A 50 -5.96 -2.02 17.01
CA ALA A 50 -5.89 -3.09 16.00
C ALA A 50 -6.99 -2.96 14.93
N ARG A 51 -8.20 -2.52 15.32
CA ARG A 51 -9.32 -2.27 14.41
C ARG A 51 -9.01 -1.08 13.51
N LEU A 52 -8.49 0.01 14.08
CA LEU A 52 -8.08 1.20 13.32
C LEU A 52 -7.02 0.89 12.27
N HIS A 53 -6.00 0.11 12.63
CA HIS A 53 -4.98 -0.32 11.68
C HIS A 53 -5.52 -1.25 10.60
N GLY A 54 -6.40 -2.19 10.95
CA GLY A 54 -7.07 -3.06 9.99
C GLY A 54 -7.84 -2.26 8.94
N TRP A 55 -8.70 -1.35 9.40
CA TRP A 55 -9.51 -0.49 8.53
C TRP A 55 -8.67 0.41 7.63
N ARG A 56 -7.60 0.99 8.19
CA ARG A 56 -6.65 1.81 7.45
C ARG A 56 -5.94 0.98 6.36
N VAL A 57 -5.57 -0.26 6.64
CA VAL A 57 -4.89 -1.13 5.67
C VAL A 57 -5.84 -1.57 4.56
N GLN A 58 -7.12 -1.81 4.84
CA GLN A 58 -8.16 -1.98 3.82
C GLN A 58 -8.28 -0.72 2.93
N ALA A 59 -8.33 0.47 3.54
CA ALA A 59 -8.36 1.72 2.78
C ALA A 59 -7.09 1.97 1.94
N LEU A 60 -5.91 1.58 2.45
CA LEU A 60 -4.66 1.58 1.69
C LEU A 60 -4.75 0.62 0.50
N PHE A 61 -5.25 -0.60 0.69
CA PHE A 61 -5.42 -1.55 -0.40
C PHE A 61 -6.36 -1.01 -1.47
N GLU A 62 -7.52 -0.47 -1.08
CA GLU A 62 -8.48 0.19 -1.99
C GLU A 62 -7.81 1.31 -2.79
N ALA A 63 -7.12 2.22 -2.10
CA ALA A 63 -6.43 3.35 -2.72
C ALA A 63 -5.32 2.87 -3.68
N MET A 64 -4.57 1.83 -3.32
CA MET A 64 -3.53 1.27 -4.18
C MET A 64 -4.14 0.58 -5.40
N ALA A 65 -5.09 -0.33 -5.20
CA ALA A 65 -5.69 -1.14 -6.26
C ALA A 65 -6.40 -0.26 -7.31
N THR A 66 -7.06 0.81 -6.90
CA THR A 66 -7.69 1.78 -7.82
C THR A 66 -6.72 2.50 -8.74
N HIS A 67 -5.42 2.49 -8.42
CA HIS A 67 -4.38 3.06 -9.27
C HIS A 67 -3.54 1.99 -9.99
N LEU A 68 -3.73 0.70 -9.76
CA LEU A 68 -2.97 -0.31 -10.48
C LEU A 68 -3.56 -0.56 -11.89
N ARG A 69 -2.68 -0.67 -12.88
CA ARG A 69 -3.03 -0.61 -14.32
C ARG A 69 -3.97 -1.69 -14.85
N HIS A 70 -4.02 -2.86 -14.21
CA HIS A 70 -4.85 -3.97 -14.68
C HIS A 70 -6.17 -4.05 -13.92
N VAL A 71 -6.51 -3.03 -13.14
CA VAL A 71 -7.77 -2.96 -12.39
C VAL A 71 -8.78 -2.11 -13.16
N SER A 72 -9.91 -2.70 -13.51
CA SER A 72 -11.03 -2.01 -14.17
C SER A 72 -12.09 -1.55 -13.16
N ILE A 73 -12.35 -2.35 -12.12
CA ILE A 73 -13.34 -2.05 -11.09
C ILE A 73 -12.78 -2.47 -9.73
N VAL A 74 -12.96 -1.63 -8.72
CA VAL A 74 -12.83 -1.99 -7.30
C VAL A 74 -14.17 -1.70 -6.63
N LYS A 75 -14.71 -2.70 -5.93
CA LYS A 75 -15.93 -2.58 -5.13
C LYS A 75 -15.68 -3.17 -3.74
N GLN A 76 -16.12 -2.48 -2.69
CA GLN A 76 -16.22 -3.08 -1.36
C GLN A 76 -17.34 -4.13 -1.37
N GLU A 77 -17.00 -5.37 -1.02
CA GLU A 77 -17.89 -6.52 -1.18
C GLU A 77 -18.58 -6.92 0.13
N ASP A 78 -17.97 -6.61 1.27
CA ASP A 78 -18.49 -6.84 2.62
C ASP A 78 -19.42 -5.72 3.14
N VAL A 79 -19.69 -4.70 2.31
CA VAL A 79 -20.56 -3.56 2.66
C VAL A 79 -21.96 -3.73 2.07
N GLY A 80 -22.96 -3.49 2.92
CA GLY A 80 -24.38 -3.56 2.58
C GLY A 80 -25.01 -4.90 2.92
N SER A 81 -26.31 -5.01 2.65
CA SER A 81 -27.07 -6.24 2.92
C SER A 81 -26.86 -7.25 1.82
N TYR A 82 -26.64 -8.51 2.19
CA TYR A 82 -26.62 -9.64 1.29
C TYR A 82 -27.42 -10.80 1.90
N HIS A 83 -28.08 -11.56 1.03
CA HIS A 83 -28.87 -12.73 1.41
C HIS A 83 -28.36 -13.92 0.61
N PHE A 84 -28.26 -15.07 1.26
CA PHE A 84 -27.75 -16.29 0.65
C PHE A 84 -28.56 -17.47 1.13
N ASP A 85 -28.58 -18.53 0.33
CA ASP A 85 -29.09 -19.82 0.75
C ASP A 85 -28.14 -20.41 1.80
N ASP A 86 -28.61 -20.60 3.02
CA ASP A 86 -27.83 -21.08 4.16
C ASP A 86 -27.92 -22.61 4.37
N ILE A 87 -28.63 -23.33 3.49
CA ILE A 87 -28.77 -24.80 3.56
C ILE A 87 -27.40 -25.50 3.66
N ASN A 88 -26.39 -24.96 2.96
CA ASN A 88 -25.03 -25.50 2.93
C ASN A 88 -24.05 -24.74 3.84
N GLY A 89 -24.55 -24.06 4.88
CA GLY A 89 -23.76 -23.36 5.90
C GLY A 89 -23.77 -21.84 5.77
N SER A 90 -22.87 -21.18 6.50
CA SER A 90 -22.69 -19.72 6.43
C SER A 90 -21.81 -19.32 5.24
N VAL A 91 -21.89 -18.06 4.82
CA VAL A 91 -20.90 -17.44 3.93
C VAL A 91 -20.40 -16.16 4.55
N LYS A 92 -19.19 -15.76 4.15
CA LYS A 92 -18.61 -14.48 4.50
C LYS A 92 -18.09 -13.84 3.21
N PRO A 93 -18.64 -12.70 2.77
CA PRO A 93 -18.04 -11.94 1.68
C PRO A 93 -16.64 -11.46 2.08
N PRO A 94 -15.65 -11.56 1.18
CA PRO A 94 -14.36 -10.90 1.34
C PRO A 94 -14.47 -9.37 1.28
N ASP A 95 -13.43 -8.66 1.71
CA ASP A 95 -13.43 -7.18 1.73
C ASP A 95 -13.71 -6.53 0.36
N PHE A 96 -13.15 -7.05 -0.73
CA PHE A 96 -13.26 -6.44 -2.06
C PHE A 96 -13.63 -7.41 -3.17
N ARG A 97 -14.36 -6.90 -4.17
CA ARG A 97 -14.44 -7.46 -5.52
C ARG A 97 -13.64 -6.58 -6.47
N ILE A 98 -12.73 -7.19 -7.21
CA ILE A 98 -11.91 -6.55 -8.23
C ILE A 98 -12.23 -7.19 -9.59
N VAL A 99 -12.45 -6.35 -10.59
CA VAL A 99 -12.53 -6.80 -12.00
C VAL A 99 -11.26 -6.35 -12.70
N THR A 100 -10.52 -7.28 -13.29
CA THR A 100 -9.30 -6.95 -14.04
C THR A 100 -9.61 -6.48 -15.45
N ASP A 101 -8.61 -5.89 -16.13
CA ASP A 101 -8.68 -5.54 -17.57
C ASP A 101 -8.95 -6.74 -18.49
N LYS A 102 -8.56 -7.94 -18.03
CA LYS A 102 -8.89 -9.24 -18.65
C LYS A 102 -10.25 -9.79 -18.24
N ARG A 103 -11.05 -9.02 -17.49
CA ARG A 103 -12.38 -9.37 -16.98
C ARG A 103 -12.39 -10.53 -15.98
N GLU A 104 -11.25 -10.84 -15.36
CA GLU A 104 -11.21 -11.77 -14.24
C GLU A 104 -11.91 -11.15 -13.03
N GLN A 105 -12.79 -11.93 -12.37
CA GLN A 105 -13.49 -11.54 -11.16
C GLN A 105 -12.72 -12.08 -9.96
N LEU A 106 -12.11 -11.18 -9.21
CA LEU A 106 -11.32 -11.50 -8.03
C LEU A 106 -12.10 -11.05 -6.79
N LEU A 107 -12.19 -11.92 -5.79
CA LEU A 107 -12.58 -11.56 -4.44
C LEU A 107 -11.33 -11.51 -3.59
N VAL A 108 -11.13 -10.41 -2.86
CA VAL A 108 -9.89 -10.16 -2.12
C VAL A 108 -10.22 -9.89 -0.66
N GLU A 109 -9.72 -10.74 0.22
CA GLU A 109 -9.68 -10.50 1.67
C GLU A 109 -8.36 -9.80 2.04
N VAL A 110 -8.41 -8.71 2.79
CA VAL A 110 -7.24 -7.92 3.18
C VAL A 110 -6.83 -8.22 4.62
N LYS A 111 -5.56 -8.56 4.82
CA LYS A 111 -4.99 -8.82 6.15
C LYS A 111 -3.82 -7.89 6.44
N ASN A 112 -3.88 -7.17 7.56
CA ASN A 112 -2.74 -6.46 8.10
C ASN A 112 -1.86 -7.42 8.93
N VAL A 113 -0.61 -7.60 8.53
CA VAL A 113 0.36 -8.46 9.23
C VAL A 113 1.29 -7.58 10.06
N ALA A 114 1.13 -7.66 11.39
CA ALA A 114 1.86 -6.84 12.34
C ALA A 114 3.37 -7.20 12.43
N PRO A 115 4.25 -6.28 12.87
CA PRO A 115 5.70 -6.50 12.95
C PRO A 115 6.14 -7.70 13.81
N LYS A 116 5.33 -8.09 14.81
CA LYS A 116 5.61 -9.25 15.67
C LYS A 116 5.66 -10.60 14.94
N TYR A 117 5.24 -10.63 13.68
CA TYR A 117 5.24 -11.80 12.81
C TYR A 117 6.48 -11.89 11.89
N LYS A 118 7.55 -11.14 12.17
CA LYS A 118 8.83 -11.28 11.46
C LYS A 118 9.37 -12.73 11.47
N GLU A 119 9.10 -13.47 12.54
CA GLU A 119 9.57 -14.85 12.75
C GLU A 119 8.42 -15.85 12.91
N LYS A 120 7.16 -15.41 12.78
CA LYS A 120 5.97 -16.24 13.03
C LYS A 120 5.00 -16.13 11.88
N SER A 121 4.36 -17.23 11.53
CA SER A 121 3.33 -17.26 10.50
C SER A 121 2.12 -16.41 10.90
N GLN A 122 1.57 -15.69 9.93
CA GLN A 122 0.25 -15.09 10.04
C GLN A 122 -0.79 -16.21 10.08
N LYS A 123 -1.79 -16.06 10.97
CA LYS A 123 -2.86 -17.05 11.15
C LYS A 123 -4.18 -16.57 10.59
N ILE A 124 -4.90 -17.48 9.93
CA ILE A 124 -6.24 -17.27 9.37
C ILE A 124 -7.12 -18.40 9.92
N ARG A 125 -8.29 -18.09 10.48
CA ARG A 125 -9.18 -19.14 11.00
C ARG A 125 -9.69 -20.00 9.85
N ALA A 126 -9.69 -21.31 10.02
CA ALA A 126 -10.21 -22.22 9.01
C ALA A 126 -11.69 -21.95 8.70
N SER A 127 -12.49 -21.65 9.73
CA SER A 127 -13.90 -21.30 9.57
C SER A 127 -14.13 -20.08 8.67
N ASP A 128 -13.24 -19.09 8.73
CA ASP A 128 -13.40 -17.85 7.97
C ASP A 128 -13.06 -18.12 6.51
N LEU A 129 -11.95 -18.81 6.25
CA LEU A 129 -11.56 -19.20 4.90
C LEU A 129 -12.61 -20.12 4.23
N ASP A 130 -13.18 -21.08 4.97
CA ASP A 130 -14.19 -21.98 4.42
C ASP A 130 -15.48 -21.23 4.03
N GLN A 131 -15.89 -20.23 4.83
CA GLN A 131 -17.04 -19.36 4.52
C GLN A 131 -16.79 -18.45 3.32
N GLU A 132 -15.57 -17.92 3.17
CA GLU A 132 -15.16 -17.08 2.04
C GLU A 132 -15.02 -17.89 0.74
N LYS A 133 -14.49 -19.12 0.82
CA LYS A 133 -14.45 -20.04 -0.33
C LYS A 133 -15.86 -20.33 -0.83
N ARG A 134 -16.78 -20.62 0.08
CA ARG A 134 -18.18 -20.84 -0.28
C ARG A 134 -18.81 -19.61 -0.93
N TYR A 135 -18.51 -18.41 -0.42
CA TYR A 135 -18.96 -17.17 -1.06
C TYR A 135 -18.40 -17.01 -2.48
N ALA A 136 -17.12 -17.33 -2.68
CA ALA A 136 -16.45 -17.30 -3.97
C ALA A 136 -17.08 -18.29 -4.96
N ASP A 137 -17.41 -19.51 -4.52
CA ASP A 137 -18.10 -20.52 -5.33
C ASP A 137 -19.49 -20.02 -5.77
N LEU A 138 -20.29 -19.48 -4.84
CA LEU A 138 -21.63 -18.95 -5.14
C LEU A 138 -21.61 -17.78 -6.13
N THR A 139 -20.52 -17.02 -6.16
CA THR A 139 -20.35 -15.85 -7.04
C THR A 139 -19.48 -16.12 -8.26
N SER A 140 -19.06 -17.38 -8.46
CA SER A 140 -18.18 -17.80 -9.57
C SER A 140 -16.95 -16.90 -9.73
N SER A 141 -16.32 -16.54 -8.61
CA SER A 141 -15.21 -15.60 -8.55
C SER A 141 -13.98 -16.25 -7.89
N ARG A 142 -12.77 -15.78 -8.22
CA ARG A 142 -11.53 -16.32 -7.65
C ARG A 142 -11.23 -15.64 -6.31
N LEU A 143 -11.09 -16.42 -5.24
CA LEU A 143 -10.69 -15.91 -3.92
C LEU A 143 -9.17 -15.73 -3.81
N LEU A 144 -8.74 -14.56 -3.35
CA LEU A 144 -7.36 -14.21 -3.07
C LEU A 144 -7.24 -13.50 -1.72
N TYR A 145 -6.04 -13.54 -1.13
CA TYR A 145 -5.72 -12.85 0.10
C TYR A 145 -4.61 -11.83 -0.12
N ALA A 146 -4.89 -10.56 0.16
CA ALA A 146 -3.91 -9.48 0.17
C ALA A 146 -3.35 -9.29 1.59
N HIS A 147 -2.08 -9.67 1.78
CA HIS A 147 -1.38 -9.50 3.04
C HIS A 147 -0.47 -8.27 3.00
N TYR A 148 -0.66 -7.36 3.95
CA TYR A 148 0.24 -6.22 4.15
C TYR A 148 1.23 -6.50 5.27
N TRP A 149 2.49 -6.70 4.89
CA TRP A 149 3.60 -6.90 5.81
C TRP A 149 4.08 -5.55 6.34
N SER A 150 3.33 -5.01 7.30
CA SER A 150 3.43 -3.62 7.79
C SER A 150 4.83 -3.16 8.20
N HIS A 151 5.68 -4.06 8.72
CA HIS A 151 7.03 -3.72 9.16
C HIS A 151 8.02 -3.45 8.02
N ILE A 152 7.69 -3.87 6.80
CA ILE A 152 8.51 -3.71 5.58
C ILE A 152 7.72 -3.08 4.43
N ASN A 153 6.47 -2.67 4.66
CA ASN A 153 5.62 -2.04 3.64
C ASN A 153 5.49 -2.87 2.35
N ILE A 154 5.38 -4.20 2.46
CA ILE A 154 5.25 -5.09 1.30
C ILE A 154 3.84 -5.64 1.27
N TRP A 155 3.28 -5.72 0.06
CA TRP A 155 2.05 -6.44 -0.22
C TRP A 155 2.36 -7.78 -0.88
N THR A 156 1.64 -8.81 -0.47
CA THR A 156 1.56 -10.07 -1.21
C THR A 156 0.10 -10.41 -1.46
N LEU A 157 -0.26 -10.71 -2.71
CA LEU A 157 -1.57 -11.23 -3.10
C LEU A 157 -1.40 -12.71 -3.40
N ILE A 158 -2.11 -13.58 -2.69
CA ILE A 158 -1.89 -15.03 -2.78
C ILE A 158 -3.19 -15.79 -2.94
N ASP A 159 -3.13 -16.89 -3.69
CA ASP A 159 -4.18 -17.90 -3.70
C ASP A 159 -4.19 -18.66 -2.37
N PRO A 160 -5.33 -18.81 -1.67
CA PRO A 160 -5.38 -19.48 -0.39
C PRO A 160 -4.97 -20.97 -0.45
N ALA A 161 -4.83 -21.57 -1.63
CA ALA A 161 -4.29 -22.92 -1.80
C ALA A 161 -2.85 -23.09 -1.29
N VAL A 162 -2.07 -22.01 -1.16
CA VAL A 162 -0.69 -22.07 -0.63
C VAL A 162 -0.63 -22.06 0.91
N LEU A 163 -1.76 -21.82 1.57
CA LEU A 163 -1.84 -21.77 3.02
C LEU A 163 -1.68 -23.16 3.65
N GLN A 164 -0.93 -23.24 4.74
CA GLN A 164 -0.68 -24.52 5.43
C GLN A 164 -1.65 -24.69 6.60
N ARG A 165 -2.30 -25.84 6.70
CA ARG A 165 -3.26 -26.11 7.80
C ARG A 165 -2.50 -26.33 9.12
N GLU A 166 -2.90 -25.59 10.15
CA GLU A 166 -2.41 -25.71 11.52
C GLU A 166 -3.60 -25.82 12.50
N GLY A 167 -4.13 -27.03 12.66
CA GLY A 167 -5.26 -27.29 13.55
C GLY A 167 -6.54 -26.55 13.10
N ARG A 168 -6.96 -25.55 13.89
CA ARG A 168 -8.14 -24.71 13.61
C ARG A 168 -7.83 -23.49 12.74
N ASP A 169 -6.56 -23.26 12.44
CA ASP A 169 -6.10 -22.15 11.64
C ASP A 169 -5.38 -22.65 10.38
N TYR A 170 -5.14 -21.73 9.47
CA TYR A 170 -4.16 -21.81 8.42
C TYR A 170 -3.04 -20.81 8.71
N ALA A 171 -1.83 -21.15 8.28
CA ALA A 171 -0.63 -20.37 8.50
C ALA A 171 0.01 -19.95 7.18
N LEU A 172 0.55 -18.73 7.17
CA LEU A 172 1.35 -18.19 6.08
C LEU A 172 2.57 -17.46 6.62
N ASP A 173 3.76 -17.91 6.22
CA ASP A 173 5.00 -17.17 6.47
C ASP A 173 5.35 -16.23 5.31
N PHE A 174 6.21 -15.24 5.58
CA PHE A 174 6.61 -14.24 4.59
C PHE A 174 7.33 -14.85 3.37
N PRO A 175 8.30 -15.78 3.51
CA PRO A 175 8.95 -16.41 2.36
C PRO A 175 7.98 -17.13 1.42
N THR A 176 7.00 -17.85 1.95
CA THR A 176 5.96 -18.54 1.18
C THR A 176 5.06 -17.54 0.47
N ALA A 177 4.61 -16.50 1.19
CA ALA A 177 3.79 -15.44 0.61
C ALA A 177 4.48 -14.72 -0.56
N MET A 178 5.79 -14.45 -0.43
CA MET A 178 6.57 -13.82 -1.49
C MET A 178 6.74 -14.72 -2.72
N LYS A 179 6.93 -16.03 -2.54
CA LYS A 179 7.04 -16.99 -3.65
C LYS A 179 5.71 -17.14 -4.41
N ALA A 180 4.60 -17.06 -3.71
CA ALA A 180 3.25 -17.17 -4.26
C ALA A 180 2.63 -15.82 -4.66
N ASN A 181 3.40 -14.72 -4.62
CA ASN A 181 2.84 -13.39 -4.81
C ASN A 181 2.39 -13.16 -6.26
N GLU A 182 1.09 -12.95 -6.43
CA GLU A 182 0.43 -12.67 -7.71
C GLU A 182 0.04 -11.20 -7.88
N LEU A 183 0.53 -10.27 -7.06
CA LEU A 183 0.10 -8.86 -7.13
C LEU A 183 0.34 -8.21 -8.52
N PHE A 184 1.20 -8.79 -9.35
CA PHE A 184 1.37 -8.43 -10.76
C PHE A 184 0.08 -8.54 -11.59
N ILE A 185 -0.89 -9.39 -11.22
CA ILE A 185 -2.18 -9.53 -11.92
C ILE A 185 -3.01 -8.24 -11.83
N LEU A 186 -2.81 -7.45 -10.78
CA LEU A 186 -3.43 -6.14 -10.62
C LEU A 186 -2.62 -5.05 -11.34
N GLY A 187 -1.36 -5.35 -11.72
CA GLY A 187 -0.47 -4.41 -12.39
C GLY A 187 0.63 -3.85 -11.50
N ASP A 188 0.94 -4.50 -10.37
CA ASP A 188 2.12 -4.14 -9.57
C ASP A 188 3.43 -4.51 -10.29
N LEU A 189 4.46 -3.69 -10.05
CA LEU A 189 5.70 -3.72 -10.82
C LEU A 189 6.91 -3.48 -9.93
N LEU A 190 7.98 -4.22 -10.21
CA LEU A 190 9.28 -3.97 -9.60
C LEU A 190 9.99 -2.84 -10.34
N ILE A 191 10.26 -1.74 -9.63
CA ILE A 191 11.04 -0.62 -10.15
C ILE A 191 12.53 -0.94 -10.04
N SER A 192 13.26 -0.72 -11.13
CA SER A 192 14.72 -0.86 -11.19
C SER A 192 15.34 0.38 -11.81
N LEU A 193 16.51 0.78 -11.32
CA LEU A 193 17.25 1.96 -11.76
C LEU A 193 18.70 1.63 -12.04
N ARG A 194 19.36 2.47 -12.84
CA ARG A 194 20.81 2.35 -13.06
C ARG A 194 21.54 3.00 -11.88
N PRO A 195 22.30 2.26 -11.08
CA PRO A 195 23.07 2.84 -9.98
C PRO A 195 24.30 3.60 -10.51
N PRO A 196 24.92 4.46 -9.69
CA PRO A 196 24.43 4.91 -8.38
C PRO A 196 23.26 5.90 -8.52
N ILE A 197 22.45 6.05 -7.46
CA ILE A 197 21.50 7.17 -7.36
C ILE A 197 22.21 8.27 -6.58
N THR A 198 22.38 9.45 -7.19
CA THR A 198 23.09 10.56 -6.55
C THR A 198 22.16 11.76 -6.37
N ALA A 199 22.11 12.33 -5.17
CA ALA A 199 21.55 13.65 -4.93
C ALA A 199 22.71 14.63 -4.76
N THR A 200 22.78 15.63 -5.64
CA THR A 200 23.82 16.66 -5.61
C THR A 200 23.22 17.98 -5.15
N PHE A 201 23.88 18.60 -4.18
CA PHE A 201 23.51 19.87 -3.58
C PHE A 201 24.66 20.85 -3.79
N VAL A 202 24.40 21.94 -4.51
CA VAL A 202 25.35 23.04 -4.67
C VAL A 202 25.04 24.09 -3.64
N VAL A 203 26.09 24.55 -2.96
CA VAL A 203 25.94 25.46 -1.84
C VAL A 203 26.89 26.65 -1.97
N ASP A 204 26.49 27.78 -1.39
CA ASP A 204 27.34 28.95 -1.26
C ASP A 204 27.85 29.11 0.17
N GLY A 205 29.15 29.41 0.29
CA GLY A 205 29.79 29.79 1.55
C GLY A 205 29.81 28.74 2.67
N GLY A 206 29.69 27.45 2.34
CA GLY A 206 29.51 26.41 3.36
C GLY A 206 30.69 26.25 4.31
N GLN A 207 30.44 26.23 5.62
CA GLN A 207 31.44 25.93 6.64
C GLN A 207 30.99 24.74 7.51
N PHE A 208 31.94 23.92 7.96
CA PHE A 208 31.67 22.90 8.97
C PHE A 208 31.73 23.53 10.36
N LEU A 209 30.61 23.50 11.08
CA LEU A 209 30.50 23.89 12.48
C LEU A 209 30.11 22.65 13.29
N ASN A 210 31.01 22.19 14.16
CA ASN A 210 30.82 20.97 14.98
C ASN A 210 30.43 19.72 14.17
N GLY A 211 31.03 19.55 12.98
CA GLY A 211 30.73 18.44 12.08
C GLY A 211 29.43 18.58 11.28
N ILE A 212 28.72 19.71 11.41
CA ILE A 212 27.52 20.04 10.64
C ILE A 212 27.89 21.09 9.60
N ALA A 213 27.64 20.79 8.32
CA ALA A 213 27.77 21.75 7.24
C ALA A 213 26.64 22.80 7.34
N GLN A 214 26.98 24.06 7.54
CA GLN A 214 26.06 25.18 7.39
C GLN A 214 26.37 25.90 6.09
N ALA A 215 25.43 25.87 5.15
CA ALA A 215 25.58 26.48 3.85
C ALA A 215 24.20 26.86 3.29
N THR A 216 24.17 27.85 2.40
CA THR A 216 22.94 28.18 1.66
C THR A 216 22.87 27.31 0.41
N LEU A 217 21.83 26.48 0.30
CA LEU A 217 21.58 25.71 -0.91
C LEU A 217 21.23 26.67 -2.06
N THR A 218 22.01 26.63 -3.13
CA THR A 218 21.80 27.45 -4.33
C THR A 218 21.14 26.66 -5.45
N ASP A 219 21.46 25.38 -5.59
CA ASP A 219 20.87 24.50 -6.58
C ASP A 219 20.95 23.03 -6.14
N TRP A 220 20.12 22.17 -6.73
CA TRP A 220 20.20 20.73 -6.53
C TRP A 220 19.64 19.94 -7.71
N TRP A 221 20.18 18.74 -7.91
CA TRP A 221 19.67 17.79 -8.88
C TRP A 221 19.90 16.36 -8.42
N MET A 222 19.28 15.43 -9.14
CA MET A 222 19.51 14.01 -8.94
C MET A 222 20.01 13.36 -10.21
N SER A 223 20.77 12.28 -10.08
CA SER A 223 21.17 11.41 -11.18
C SER A 223 20.93 9.93 -10.88
N SER A 224 20.76 9.15 -11.95
CA SER A 224 20.76 7.69 -11.92
C SER A 224 21.85 7.23 -12.89
N GLY A 225 22.93 6.62 -12.38
CA GLY A 225 24.16 6.45 -13.13
C GLY A 225 24.73 7.81 -13.55
N ASP A 226 25.16 7.91 -14.80
CA ASP A 226 25.74 9.12 -15.38
C ASP A 226 24.68 10.13 -15.85
N GLN A 227 23.40 9.81 -15.70
CA GLN A 227 22.32 10.59 -16.27
C GLN A 227 21.66 11.50 -15.24
N VAL A 228 21.74 12.82 -15.47
CA VAL A 228 21.05 13.84 -14.67
C VAL A 228 19.56 13.89 -15.01
N ILE A 229 18.73 13.92 -13.97
CA ILE A 229 17.28 13.97 -14.06
C ILE A 229 16.81 15.42 -14.05
N ARG A 230 16.24 15.85 -15.18
CA ARG A 230 15.82 17.24 -15.40
C ARG A 230 14.32 17.45 -15.28
N ASN A 231 13.53 16.44 -15.60
CA ASN A 231 12.07 16.50 -15.47
C ASN A 231 11.70 16.53 -13.98
N GLU A 232 10.81 17.45 -13.59
CA GLU A 232 10.43 17.66 -12.19
C GLU A 232 9.65 16.49 -11.59
N LEU A 233 8.73 15.90 -12.38
CA LEU A 233 8.01 14.69 -11.99
C LEU A 233 9.00 13.54 -11.79
N GLU A 234 9.90 13.32 -12.74
CA GLU A 234 10.93 12.28 -12.63
C GLU A 234 11.81 12.47 -11.40
N ARG A 235 12.27 13.70 -11.14
CA ARG A 235 13.08 14.02 -9.97
C ARG A 235 12.31 13.77 -8.66
N THR A 236 11.02 14.07 -8.63
CA THR A 236 10.14 13.78 -7.48
C THR A 236 10.03 12.27 -7.25
N ILE A 237 9.85 11.50 -8.32
CA ILE A 237 9.80 10.04 -8.29
C ILE A 237 11.12 9.46 -7.75
N LEU A 238 12.26 9.90 -8.29
CA LEU A 238 13.57 9.43 -7.84
C LEU A 238 13.88 9.83 -6.41
N TRP A 239 13.47 11.02 -5.98
CA TRP A 239 13.58 11.45 -4.59
C TRP A 239 12.84 10.50 -3.66
N LYS A 240 11.59 10.13 -4.00
CA LYS A 240 10.81 9.17 -3.21
C LYS A 240 11.49 7.80 -3.18
N PHE A 241 12.07 7.34 -4.29
CA PHE A 241 12.86 6.11 -4.32
C PHE A 241 14.13 6.19 -3.47
N TYR A 242 14.80 7.34 -3.49
CA TYR A 242 16.01 7.60 -2.72
C TYR A 242 15.73 7.56 -1.21
N SER A 243 14.61 8.15 -0.76
CA SER A 243 14.19 8.17 0.64
C SER A 243 13.73 6.81 1.18
N LEU A 244 13.41 5.84 0.33
CA LEU A 244 13.07 4.49 0.79
C LEU A 244 14.30 3.80 1.38
N HIS A 245 14.11 3.17 2.54
CA HIS A 245 15.07 2.21 3.05
C HIS A 245 15.12 1.00 2.10
N LYS A 246 16.32 0.74 1.56
CA LYS A 246 16.61 -0.32 0.60
C LYS A 246 17.70 -1.23 1.18
N PRO A 247 17.36 -2.47 1.61
CA PRO A 247 18.36 -3.41 2.09
C PRO A 247 19.43 -3.67 1.03
N GLY A 248 20.70 -3.63 1.43
CA GLY A 248 21.85 -3.82 0.53
C GLY A 248 22.29 -2.55 -0.20
N TRP A 249 21.67 -1.40 0.02
CA TRP A 249 22.18 -0.13 -0.48
C TRP A 249 22.96 0.60 0.61
N THR A 250 24.15 1.10 0.28
CA THR A 250 24.93 2.00 1.13
C THR A 250 24.70 3.46 0.71
N THR A 251 24.92 4.39 1.63
CA THR A 251 24.87 5.83 1.34
C THR A 251 26.19 6.45 1.76
N ASP A 252 26.89 7.06 0.81
CA ASP A 252 28.11 7.82 1.04
C ASP A 252 27.83 9.32 0.86
N CYS A 253 28.50 10.16 1.65
CA CYS A 253 28.51 11.61 1.45
C CYS A 253 29.88 12.03 0.93
N LYS A 254 29.91 12.62 -0.27
CA LYS A 254 31.13 13.17 -0.88
C LYS A 254 31.00 14.69 -0.89
N VAL A 255 31.98 15.37 -0.31
CA VAL A 255 31.98 16.84 -0.20
C VAL A 255 33.13 17.38 -1.02
N GLU A 256 32.84 18.36 -1.87
CA GLU A 256 33.85 19.13 -2.60
C GLU A 256 33.97 20.52 -1.99
N ASN A 257 35.21 20.92 -1.72
CA ASN A 257 35.53 22.21 -1.16
C ASN A 257 36.14 23.13 -2.23
N ASP A 258 35.95 24.43 -2.07
CA ASP A 258 36.65 25.45 -2.84
C ASP A 258 38.12 25.58 -2.39
N THR A 259 38.88 26.45 -3.06
CA THR A 259 40.28 26.71 -2.74
C THR A 259 40.50 27.33 -1.36
N MET A 260 39.45 27.83 -0.71
CA MET A 260 39.46 28.37 0.64
C MET A 260 38.99 27.35 1.69
N GLY A 261 38.73 26.10 1.29
CA GLY A 261 38.25 25.04 2.18
C GLY A 261 36.77 25.13 2.54
N ARG A 262 35.99 26.00 1.88
CA ARG A 262 34.54 26.11 2.06
C ARG A 262 33.83 25.08 1.21
N ILE A 263 32.73 24.53 1.70
CA ILE A 263 31.93 23.56 0.95
C ILE A 263 31.33 24.26 -0.26
N ARG A 264 31.52 23.66 -1.43
CA ARG A 264 30.92 24.09 -2.70
C ARG A 264 29.82 23.13 -3.15
N GLU A 265 30.04 21.84 -2.93
CA GLU A 265 29.12 20.80 -3.37
C GLU A 265 29.10 19.66 -2.35
N ALA A 266 27.92 19.12 -2.08
CA ALA A 266 27.73 17.88 -1.36
C ALA A 266 26.95 16.88 -2.22
N ARG A 267 27.47 15.67 -2.36
CA ARG A 267 26.86 14.57 -3.10
C ARG A 267 26.55 13.43 -2.16
N LEU A 268 25.26 13.11 -2.02
CA LEU A 268 24.81 11.91 -1.34
C LEU A 268 24.63 10.81 -2.38
N VAL A 269 25.45 9.76 -2.31
CA VAL A 269 25.56 8.70 -3.31
C VAL A 269 25.05 7.40 -2.72
N GLN A 270 23.94 6.89 -3.28
CA GLN A 270 23.39 5.58 -2.94
C GLN A 270 23.86 4.53 -3.93
N THR A 271 24.53 3.49 -3.43
CA THR A 271 25.09 2.40 -4.23
C THR A 271 24.58 1.04 -3.72
N PRO A 272 24.06 0.16 -4.58
CA PRO A 272 23.67 -1.19 -4.20
C PRO A 272 24.89 -2.09 -3.99
N LEU A 273 24.70 -3.22 -3.32
CA LEU A 273 25.65 -4.34 -3.39
C LEU A 273 25.77 -4.81 -4.85
N GLU A 274 26.98 -5.22 -5.24
CA GLU A 274 27.26 -5.68 -6.61
C GLU A 274 26.34 -6.84 -7.02
N SER A 275 26.02 -7.76 -6.09
CA SER A 275 25.10 -8.88 -6.33
C SER A 275 23.64 -8.47 -6.61
N GLN A 276 23.28 -7.21 -6.36
CA GLN A 276 21.95 -6.67 -6.64
C GLN A 276 21.88 -5.96 -8.00
N VAL A 277 23.01 -5.82 -8.70
CA VAL A 277 23.08 -5.27 -10.05
C VAL A 277 23.00 -6.43 -11.04
N CYS A 278 21.99 -6.43 -11.91
CA CYS A 278 21.89 -7.44 -12.95
C CYS A 278 22.90 -7.18 -14.08
N ASP A 279 23.12 -8.17 -14.94
CA ASP A 279 24.07 -8.11 -16.08
C ASP A 279 23.88 -6.91 -17.03
N ARG A 280 22.70 -6.27 -16.99
CA ARG A 280 22.38 -5.08 -17.80
C ARG A 280 22.65 -3.75 -17.09
N GLY A 281 23.23 -3.78 -15.89
CA GLY A 281 23.58 -2.62 -15.10
C GLY A 281 22.40 -1.96 -14.38
N PHE A 282 21.34 -2.72 -14.07
CA PHE A 282 20.18 -2.22 -13.29
C PHE A 282 20.13 -2.88 -11.92
N ALA A 283 19.79 -2.09 -10.92
CA ALA A 283 19.54 -2.55 -9.56
C ALA A 283 18.08 -2.36 -9.18
N GLN A 284 17.54 -3.34 -8.47
CA GLN A 284 16.16 -3.31 -7.98
C GLN A 284 16.04 -2.27 -6.85
N VAL A 285 14.95 -1.50 -6.89
CA VAL A 285 14.68 -0.43 -5.92
C VAL A 285 13.56 -0.85 -4.98
N ALA A 286 12.34 -1.00 -5.50
CA ALA A 286 11.15 -1.39 -4.73
C ALA A 286 9.99 -1.73 -5.66
N TRP A 287 9.00 -2.44 -5.14
CA TRP A 287 7.69 -2.61 -5.79
C TRP A 287 6.89 -1.30 -5.76
N LEU A 288 6.11 -1.05 -6.80
CA LEU A 288 5.25 0.13 -6.91
C LEU A 288 4.26 0.21 -5.75
N SER A 289 3.65 -0.92 -5.39
CA SER A 289 2.80 -1.09 -4.21
C SER A 289 3.48 -0.66 -2.90
N ARG A 290 4.78 -0.93 -2.74
CA ARG A 290 5.58 -0.51 -1.58
C ARG A 290 5.83 0.99 -1.57
N ILE A 291 6.12 1.58 -2.73
CA ILE A 291 6.31 3.04 -2.88
C ILE A 291 5.02 3.77 -2.51
N PHE A 292 3.89 3.32 -3.06
CA PHE A 292 2.57 3.84 -2.75
C PHE A 292 2.28 3.74 -1.25
N SER A 293 2.52 2.57 -0.66
CA SER A 293 2.29 2.32 0.76
C SER A 293 3.15 3.21 1.66
N ALA A 294 4.40 3.50 1.28
CA ALA A 294 5.26 4.41 2.03
C ALA A 294 4.71 5.85 2.06
N ALA A 295 4.29 6.38 0.90
CA ALA A 295 3.66 7.71 0.82
C ALA A 295 2.33 7.74 1.58
N TYR A 296 1.52 6.69 1.46
CA TYR A 296 0.27 6.58 2.21
C TYR A 296 0.50 6.53 3.72
N ASN A 297 1.49 5.77 4.18
CA ASN A 297 1.89 5.72 5.58
C ASN A 297 2.27 7.13 6.07
N GLU A 298 3.16 7.83 5.37
CA GLU A 298 3.56 9.21 5.69
C GLU A 298 2.35 10.14 5.86
N ALA A 299 1.31 9.97 5.04
CA ALA A 299 0.10 10.77 5.08
C ALA A 299 -0.98 10.32 6.09
N THR A 300 -0.93 9.08 6.61
CA THR A 300 -2.03 8.48 7.39
C THR A 300 -1.66 7.96 8.77
N ILE A 301 -0.38 7.83 9.08
CA ILE A 301 0.11 7.54 10.43
C ILE A 301 1.04 8.64 10.95
N THR A 302 1.14 8.75 12.26
CA THR A 302 2.14 9.57 12.96
C THR A 302 3.46 8.81 13.10
N SER A 303 4.51 9.48 13.55
CA SER A 303 5.83 8.88 13.77
C SER A 303 5.85 7.80 14.86
N ASP A 304 4.94 7.89 15.83
CA ASP A 304 4.71 6.90 16.89
C ASP A 304 3.71 5.80 16.49
N GLY A 305 3.21 5.82 15.26
CA GLY A 305 2.40 4.76 14.68
C GLY A 305 0.89 4.95 14.80
N GLN A 306 0.40 6.02 15.42
CA GLN A 306 -1.02 6.29 15.57
C GLN A 306 -1.68 6.63 14.22
N VAL A 307 -2.91 6.15 14.01
CA VAL A 307 -3.70 6.46 12.81
C VAL A 307 -4.26 7.89 12.92
N LYS A 308 -3.85 8.77 11.99
CA LYS A 308 -4.37 10.16 11.90
C LYS A 308 -5.48 10.31 10.86
N LYS A 309 -5.50 9.44 9.84
CA LYS A 309 -6.48 9.45 8.74
C LYS A 309 -6.67 8.02 8.20
N PHE A 310 -7.89 7.66 7.83
CA PHE A 310 -8.13 6.37 7.16
C PHE A 310 -7.81 6.41 5.67
N ARG A 311 -8.24 7.48 4.98
CA ARG A 311 -8.16 7.65 3.53
C ARG A 311 -7.19 8.76 3.16
N HIS A 312 -6.41 8.52 2.11
CA HIS A 312 -5.56 9.52 1.47
C HIS A 312 -5.51 9.22 -0.03
N GLN A 313 -5.75 10.24 -0.85
CA GLN A 313 -5.43 10.15 -2.27
C GLN A 313 -3.97 10.56 -2.45
N PRO A 314 -3.13 9.71 -3.05
CA PRO A 314 -1.74 10.03 -3.26
C PRO A 314 -1.58 11.26 -4.15
N GLU A 315 -0.44 11.93 -3.99
CA GLU A 315 -0.03 13.03 -4.85
C GLU A 315 0.01 12.60 -6.33
N GLY A 316 -0.24 13.55 -7.25
CA GLY A 316 -0.36 13.28 -8.68
C GLY A 316 0.83 12.59 -9.34
N TRP A 317 2.01 12.58 -8.72
CA TRP A 317 3.18 11.85 -9.24
C TRP A 317 3.01 10.33 -9.19
N LEU A 318 2.34 9.80 -8.15
CA LEU A 318 2.06 8.36 -8.05
C LEU A 318 1.06 7.94 -9.12
N SER A 319 -0.01 8.73 -9.29
CA SER A 319 -0.97 8.54 -10.37
C SER A 319 -0.30 8.62 -11.74
N ALA A 320 0.71 9.49 -11.92
CA ALA A 320 1.47 9.55 -13.16
C ALA A 320 2.29 8.27 -13.42
N ILE A 321 3.03 7.75 -12.43
CA ILE A 321 3.72 6.44 -12.58
C ILE A 321 2.72 5.33 -12.95
N MET A 322 1.55 5.36 -12.33
CA MET A 322 0.53 4.33 -12.41
C MET A 322 -0.32 4.39 -13.69
N ALA A 323 -0.53 5.58 -14.26
CA ALA A 323 -1.35 5.81 -15.46
C ALA A 323 -0.57 5.69 -16.78
N HIS A 324 0.76 5.73 -16.74
CA HIS A 324 1.59 5.59 -17.94
C HIS A 324 1.98 4.13 -18.17
N ASP A 325 1.97 3.70 -19.43
CA ASP A 325 2.57 2.42 -19.81
C ASP A 325 4.07 2.51 -19.50
N LEU A 326 4.50 1.84 -18.43
CA LEU A 326 5.88 1.93 -17.92
C LEU A 326 6.92 1.41 -18.93
N GLY A 327 6.49 0.72 -19.98
CA GLY A 327 7.32 0.46 -21.16
C GLY A 327 7.79 1.71 -21.91
N GLU A 328 7.12 2.86 -21.69
CA GLU A 328 7.38 4.15 -22.32
C GLU A 328 7.84 5.25 -21.36
N ILE A 329 7.76 5.07 -20.03
CA ILE A 329 8.47 5.98 -19.11
C ILE A 329 9.96 5.64 -19.16
N GLU A 330 10.62 6.21 -20.16
CA GLU A 330 12.07 6.34 -20.20
C GLU A 330 12.48 7.38 -19.18
N PHE A 331 12.80 6.92 -17.97
CA PHE A 331 13.44 7.73 -16.97
C PHE A 331 14.86 8.03 -17.43
N ALA A 332 15.03 9.13 -18.15
CA ALA A 332 16.32 9.57 -18.67
C ALA A 332 17.09 8.44 -19.42
N GLY A 333 16.43 7.80 -20.40
CA GLY A 333 17.01 6.68 -21.17
C GLY A 333 17.03 5.33 -20.43
N THR A 334 16.50 5.25 -19.21
CA THR A 334 16.22 4.01 -18.47
C THR A 334 14.76 3.63 -18.64
N ARG A 335 14.46 2.54 -19.35
CA ARG A 335 13.10 1.99 -19.36
C ARG A 335 12.79 1.33 -18.02
N LEU A 336 11.72 1.78 -17.37
CA LEU A 336 11.14 1.07 -16.22
C LEU A 336 10.61 -0.29 -16.70
N ARG A 337 11.34 -1.36 -16.44
CA ARG A 337 10.90 -2.70 -16.84
C ARG A 337 10.08 -3.37 -15.73
N PRO A 338 8.91 -3.94 -16.05
CA PRO A 338 8.35 -5.01 -15.27
C PRO A 338 9.39 -6.13 -15.13
N SER A 339 9.82 -6.46 -13.92
CA SER A 339 10.36 -7.80 -13.71
C SER A 339 9.14 -8.73 -13.60
N LEU A 340 9.01 -9.65 -14.54
CA LEU A 340 8.18 -10.83 -14.29
C LEU A 340 8.87 -11.56 -13.15
N GLY A 341 8.11 -11.90 -12.10
CA GLY A 341 8.61 -12.61 -10.94
C GLY A 341 9.31 -13.93 -11.32
N PRO A 342 9.93 -14.63 -10.37
CA PRO A 342 10.74 -15.83 -10.62
C PRO A 342 10.01 -17.05 -11.22
N ALA A 343 8.80 -16.90 -11.78
CA ALA A 343 8.03 -17.96 -12.44
C ALA A 343 8.08 -17.91 -13.98
N ALA A 344 9.02 -17.21 -14.60
CA ALA A 344 9.24 -17.25 -16.05
C ALA A 344 10.69 -17.66 -16.38
N ARG A 345 10.99 -18.96 -16.24
CA ARG A 345 12.06 -19.66 -16.94
C ARG A 345 11.56 -21.01 -17.38
#